data_AF-A0AAC8QEY9-F1
#
_entry.id   AF-A0AAC8QEY9-F1
#
_cell.length_a   1.000
_cell.length_b   1.000
_cell.length_c   1.000
_cell.angle_alpha   90.00
_cell.angle_beta   90.00
_cell.angle_gamma   90.00
#
_symmetry.space_group_name_H-M   'P 1'
#
loop_
_entity.id
_entity.type
_entity.pdbx_description
1 polymer ?
#
loop_
_entity_poly.entity_id
_entity_poly.type
_entity_poly.pdbx_seq_one_letter_code
_entity_poly.pdbx_strand_id
1 'polypeptide(L)'
;MSGGFRTILHFNNPLVPCVAGSDSTRDLTIRNELVRLIDNVPAGSVIRGTWYSLSDTETAIPAALVRAQSRGAVVQVSVDGGAGVPAAGSAARSFFDQLTNKKICPSTTGCISSNSGAAHTKAWTFSRTTYPGETATTTYVVWVGSYNMTNGADGNGGFNNSATIYANQNLYNFVRDYLEDMYAMSPRHSDYYDTSLTPARGYYTDVSASIYVSPELNSDLVVQRIDADVWTPAAGCVVRVINPHFTYERRAVTQQLVTLKNGGCNVAVIVNHIDQTEYDRLKAAGIPMKALQVSGGDRVHDKLMAIYAKKAGSTAWAYRVYTGSHNFSEGSLTGGDDIFVRLGEESGTSHPMYDSVLAHFNDGWNSPYAVTITGAN
;
A
#
# COMPACT_ATOMS: atom_id res chain seq x y z
N MET A 1 1.02 3.11 18.16
CA MET A 1 1.11 4.54 17.80
C MET A 1 2.28 4.67 16.84
N SER A 2 2.19 5.47 15.79
CA SER A 2 3.34 5.80 14.93
C SER A 2 3.65 7.28 15.09
N GLY A 3 4.85 7.61 15.57
CA GLY A 3 5.25 9.00 15.85
C GLY A 3 4.33 9.75 16.82
N GLY A 4 3.68 9.05 17.76
CA GLY A 4 2.73 9.66 18.70
C GLY A 4 1.30 9.83 18.15
N PHE A 5 1.00 9.31 16.96
CA PHE A 5 -0.35 9.30 16.39
C PHE A 5 -0.96 7.90 16.43
N ARG A 6 -2.30 7.86 16.55
CA ARG A 6 -3.04 6.59 16.46
C ARG A 6 -2.94 6.08 15.03
N THR A 7 -2.35 4.90 14.90
CA THR A 7 -2.13 4.24 13.62
C THR A 7 -2.52 2.77 13.77
N ILE A 8 -3.28 2.26 12.81
CA ILE A 8 -3.68 0.86 12.74
C ILE A 8 -3.21 0.28 11.41
N LEU A 9 -2.52 -0.84 11.47
CA LEU A 9 -2.27 -1.69 10.32
C LEU A 9 -3.34 -2.77 10.25
N HIS A 10 -3.96 -2.91 9.08
CA HIS A 10 -4.90 -3.99 8.79
C HIS A 10 -4.27 -4.90 7.74
N PHE A 11 -4.48 -6.20 7.91
CA PHE A 11 -3.99 -7.22 7.00
C PHE A 11 -5.15 -8.10 6.56
N ASN A 12 -5.11 -8.56 5.32
CA ASN A 12 -5.85 -9.74 4.91
C ASN A 12 -4.90 -10.94 5.02
N ASN A 13 -5.35 -12.01 5.66
CA ASN A 13 -4.67 -13.28 5.85
C ASN A 13 -5.59 -14.45 5.44
N PRO A 14 -5.90 -14.62 4.14
CA PRO A 14 -6.74 -15.72 3.67
C PRO A 14 -5.97 -17.05 3.75
N LEU A 15 -5.90 -17.61 4.95
CA LEU A 15 -5.29 -18.91 5.28
C LEU A 15 -6.24 -20.09 5.04
N VAL A 16 -7.35 -19.88 4.35
CA VAL A 16 -8.29 -20.93 3.92
C VAL A 16 -8.49 -20.76 2.42
N PRO A 17 -8.62 -21.85 1.63
CA PRO A 17 -8.82 -21.72 0.20
C PRO A 17 -10.09 -20.92 -0.11
N CYS A 18 -9.93 -19.76 -0.75
CA CYS A 18 -11.09 -18.97 -1.16
C CYS A 18 -11.88 -19.75 -2.22
N VAL A 19 -13.15 -20.01 -1.94
CA VAL A 19 -14.08 -20.58 -2.91
C VAL A 19 -14.67 -19.42 -3.72
N ALA A 20 -14.54 -19.49 -5.05
CA ALA A 20 -15.11 -18.47 -5.93
C ALA A 20 -16.63 -18.34 -5.70
N GLY A 21 -17.13 -17.12 -5.52
CA GLY A 21 -18.56 -16.83 -5.40
C GLY A 21 -19.14 -16.75 -3.99
N SER A 22 -18.35 -16.95 -2.93
CA SER A 22 -18.79 -16.75 -1.53
C SER A 22 -17.77 -15.96 -0.72
N ASP A 23 -18.26 -15.03 0.13
CA ASP A 23 -17.46 -14.29 1.10
C ASP A 23 -16.99 -15.15 2.29
N SER A 24 -17.58 -16.34 2.50
CA SER A 24 -17.36 -17.18 3.68
C SER A 24 -15.93 -17.74 3.84
N THR A 25 -15.07 -17.56 2.85
CA THR A 25 -13.67 -18.04 2.84
C THR A 25 -12.66 -16.93 2.54
N ARG A 26 -13.14 -15.68 2.46
CA ARG A 26 -12.31 -14.50 2.19
C ARG A 26 -11.94 -13.83 3.50
N ASP A 27 -10.78 -13.19 3.52
CA ASP A 27 -10.47 -12.24 4.59
C ASP A 27 -10.97 -10.86 4.16
N LEU A 28 -11.96 -10.37 4.90
CA LEU A 28 -12.66 -9.13 4.60
C LEU A 28 -12.19 -7.99 5.51
N THR A 29 -11.13 -8.19 6.29
CA THR A 29 -10.65 -7.24 7.30
C THR A 29 -10.43 -5.86 6.72
N ILE A 30 -9.66 -5.74 5.64
CA ILE A 30 -9.36 -4.44 5.02
C ILE A 30 -10.61 -3.81 4.37
N ARG A 31 -11.41 -4.62 3.67
CA ARG A 31 -12.67 -4.15 3.05
C ARG A 31 -13.61 -3.59 4.09
N ASN A 32 -13.84 -4.34 5.16
CA ASN A 32 -14.77 -3.99 6.22
C ASN A 32 -14.28 -2.76 7.00
N GLU A 33 -12.97 -2.60 7.19
CA GLU A 33 -12.43 -1.37 7.76
C GLU A 33 -12.71 -0.16 6.85
N LEU A 34 -12.45 -0.27 5.55
CA LEU A 34 -12.70 0.85 4.64
C LEU A 34 -14.20 1.20 4.59
N VAL A 35 -15.08 0.19 4.53
CA VAL A 35 -16.53 0.38 4.63
C VAL A 35 -16.91 1.03 5.96
N ARG A 36 -16.33 0.61 7.08
CA ARG A 36 -16.57 1.22 8.40
C ARG A 36 -16.17 2.69 8.40
N LEU A 37 -14.99 3.04 7.88
CA LEU A 37 -14.54 4.42 7.79
C LEU A 37 -15.51 5.27 6.96
N ILE A 38 -15.99 4.76 5.82
CA ILE A 38 -16.95 5.44 4.94
C ILE A 38 -18.32 5.61 5.61
N ASP A 39 -18.87 4.53 6.18
CA ASP A 39 -20.21 4.55 6.77
C ASP A 39 -20.30 5.48 7.98
N ASN A 40 -19.20 5.68 8.71
CA ASN A 40 -19.12 6.56 9.87
C ASN A 40 -18.80 8.03 9.53
N VAL A 41 -18.74 8.40 8.25
CA VAL A 41 -18.61 9.81 7.88
C VAL A 41 -19.95 10.53 8.06
N PRO A 42 -20.01 11.61 8.89
CA PRO A 42 -21.24 12.35 9.11
C PRO A 42 -21.56 13.28 7.92
N ALA A 43 -22.82 13.72 7.85
CA ALA A 43 -23.26 14.72 6.87
C ALA A 43 -22.39 15.98 6.90
N GLY A 44 -22.14 16.59 5.74
CA GLY A 44 -21.30 17.77 5.58
C GLY A 44 -19.78 17.50 5.69
N SER A 45 -19.35 16.28 6.01
CA SER A 45 -17.93 15.89 5.97
C SER A 45 -17.54 15.36 4.59
N VAL A 46 -16.23 15.27 4.34
CA VAL A 46 -15.68 14.96 3.01
C VAL A 46 -14.92 13.63 3.02
N ILE A 47 -15.19 12.82 2.00
CA ILE A 47 -14.43 11.63 1.61
C ILE A 47 -13.76 11.94 0.28
N ARG A 48 -12.43 11.81 0.23
CA ARG A 48 -11.70 11.75 -1.04
C ARG A 48 -11.00 10.43 -1.14
N GLY A 49 -11.02 9.80 -2.30
CA GLY A 49 -10.32 8.54 -2.47
C GLY A 49 -9.97 8.21 -3.90
N THR A 50 -9.09 7.23 -4.03
CA THR A 50 -8.74 6.65 -5.32
C THR A 50 -8.49 5.16 -5.20
N TRP A 51 -8.71 4.44 -6.29
CA TRP A 51 -8.36 3.03 -6.40
C TRP A 51 -7.93 2.65 -7.81
N TYR A 52 -7.09 1.62 -7.87
CA TYR A 52 -6.66 1.01 -9.11
C TYR A 52 -7.70 0.06 -9.70
N SER A 53 -8.22 -0.90 -8.92
CA SER A 53 -9.06 -1.96 -9.45
C SER A 53 -10.32 -2.16 -8.61
N LEU A 54 -11.46 -2.34 -9.29
CA LEU A 54 -12.75 -2.68 -8.70
C LEU A 54 -13.38 -3.82 -9.51
N SER A 55 -13.51 -5.00 -8.89
CA SER A 55 -14.11 -6.15 -9.56
C SER A 55 -15.64 -6.03 -9.69
N ASP A 56 -16.22 -6.63 -10.73
CA ASP A 56 -17.66 -6.64 -11.01
C ASP A 56 -18.56 -7.13 -9.86
N THR A 57 -18.01 -7.95 -8.98
CA THR A 57 -18.72 -8.59 -7.86
C THR A 57 -18.45 -7.92 -6.51
N GLU A 58 -17.53 -6.96 -6.43
CA GLU A 58 -17.24 -6.22 -5.20
C GLU A 58 -18.18 -5.01 -5.09
N THR A 59 -19.19 -5.13 -4.24
CA THR A 59 -20.25 -4.11 -4.11
C THR A 59 -20.16 -3.32 -2.80
N ALA A 60 -19.43 -3.80 -1.80
CA ALA A 60 -19.52 -3.27 -0.44
C ALA A 60 -19.00 -1.83 -0.35
N ILE A 61 -17.83 -1.57 -0.95
CA ILE A 61 -17.21 -0.24 -0.97
C ILE A 61 -18.02 0.76 -1.80
N PRO A 62 -18.35 0.52 -3.09
CA PRO A 62 -19.13 1.47 -3.86
C PRO A 62 -20.54 1.69 -3.26
N ALA A 63 -21.17 0.67 -2.68
CA ALA A 63 -22.42 0.85 -1.96
C ALA A 63 -22.26 1.71 -0.69
N ALA A 64 -21.17 1.57 0.06
CA ALA A 64 -20.88 2.42 1.22
C ALA A 64 -20.71 3.89 0.81
N LEU A 65 -20.03 4.16 -0.31
CA LEU A 65 -19.88 5.51 -0.85
C LEU A 65 -21.23 6.12 -1.23
N VAL A 66 -22.11 5.35 -1.89
CA VAL A 66 -23.48 5.79 -2.18
C VAL A 66 -24.24 6.10 -0.88
N ARG A 67 -24.13 5.25 0.16
CA ARG A 67 -24.74 5.53 1.47
C ARG A 67 -24.21 6.83 2.11
N ALA A 68 -22.91 7.08 2.03
CA ALA A 68 -22.30 8.30 2.55
C ALA A 68 -22.79 9.54 1.81
N GLN A 69 -22.84 9.49 0.47
CA GLN A 69 -23.39 10.57 -0.36
C GLN A 69 -24.86 10.85 -0.04
N SER A 70 -25.70 9.80 0.05
CA SER A 70 -27.12 9.92 0.40
C SER A 70 -27.35 10.48 1.81
N ARG A 71 -26.41 10.24 2.73
CA ARG A 71 -26.40 10.82 4.07
C ARG A 71 -25.95 12.29 4.10
N GLY A 72 -25.47 12.83 2.99
CA GLY A 72 -25.04 14.22 2.85
C GLY A 72 -23.54 14.45 3.04
N ALA A 73 -22.71 13.40 3.01
CA ALA A 73 -21.26 13.56 2.91
C ALA A 73 -20.86 13.94 1.47
N VAL A 74 -19.81 14.73 1.32
CA VAL A 74 -19.21 15.01 0.01
C VAL A 74 -18.28 13.86 -0.33
N VAL A 75 -18.63 13.07 -1.34
CA VAL A 75 -17.81 11.96 -1.82
C VAL A 75 -17.18 12.35 -3.14
N GLN A 76 -15.84 12.27 -3.22
CA GLN A 76 -15.04 12.56 -4.42
C GLN A 76 -14.10 11.37 -4.68
N VAL A 77 -14.19 10.76 -5.86
CA VAL A 77 -13.37 9.60 -6.20
C VAL A 77 -12.73 9.71 -7.58
N SER A 78 -11.45 9.34 -7.69
CA SER A 78 -10.75 9.13 -8.96
C SER A 78 -10.38 7.65 -9.11
N VAL A 79 -10.55 7.08 -10.30
CA VAL A 79 -10.32 5.65 -10.54
C VAL A 79 -9.49 5.44 -11.79
N ASP A 80 -8.69 4.38 -11.81
CA ASP A 80 -8.03 3.93 -13.04
C ASP A 80 -9.03 3.70 -14.17
N GLY A 81 -8.67 4.13 -15.39
CA GLY A 81 -9.54 4.02 -16.55
C GLY A 81 -9.73 2.62 -17.11
N GLY A 82 -8.84 1.70 -16.74
CA GLY A 82 -8.93 0.29 -17.09
C GLY A 82 -9.56 -0.49 -15.95
N ALA A 83 -8.73 -0.95 -15.02
CA ALA A 83 -9.14 -1.88 -13.96
C ALA A 83 -10.10 -1.27 -12.94
N GLY A 84 -10.12 0.06 -12.83
CA GLY A 84 -10.90 0.79 -11.84
C GLY A 84 -12.40 0.91 -12.18
N VAL A 85 -12.77 0.59 -13.42
CA VAL A 85 -14.12 0.71 -13.95
C VAL A 85 -14.73 -0.69 -14.17
N PRO A 86 -15.72 -1.09 -13.36
CA PRO A 86 -16.39 -2.37 -13.56
C PRO A 86 -17.14 -2.43 -14.90
N ALA A 87 -17.33 -3.65 -15.41
CA ALA A 87 -18.06 -3.93 -16.64
C ALA A 87 -19.49 -3.36 -16.60
N ALA A 88 -19.97 -2.88 -17.74
CA ALA A 88 -21.35 -2.42 -17.87
C ALA A 88 -22.33 -3.52 -17.48
N GLY A 89 -23.32 -3.19 -16.64
CA GLY A 89 -24.33 -4.14 -16.15
C GLY A 89 -23.91 -4.98 -14.94
N SER A 90 -22.68 -4.86 -14.44
CA SER A 90 -22.29 -5.54 -13.20
C SER A 90 -22.90 -4.90 -11.96
N ALA A 91 -22.99 -5.66 -10.86
CA ALA A 91 -23.54 -5.17 -9.61
C ALA A 91 -22.69 -4.03 -9.04
N ALA A 92 -21.36 -4.15 -9.08
CA ALA A 92 -20.43 -3.09 -8.68
C ALA A 92 -20.65 -1.82 -9.53
N ARG A 93 -20.84 -1.99 -10.84
CA ARG A 93 -21.10 -0.88 -11.76
C ARG A 93 -22.35 -0.08 -11.38
N SER A 94 -23.42 -0.77 -10.98
CA SER A 94 -24.68 -0.12 -10.59
C SER A 94 -24.52 0.88 -9.44
N PHE A 95 -23.65 0.60 -8.46
CA PHE A 95 -23.34 1.52 -7.37
C PHE A 95 -22.35 2.61 -7.79
N PHE A 96 -21.32 2.23 -8.56
CA PHE A 96 -20.33 3.18 -9.06
C PHE A 96 -20.97 4.28 -9.93
N ASP A 97 -21.93 3.92 -10.77
CA ASP A 97 -22.63 4.87 -11.64
C ASP A 97 -23.50 5.87 -10.85
N GLN A 98 -23.92 5.55 -9.62
CA GLN A 98 -24.67 6.45 -8.74
C GLN A 98 -23.81 7.54 -8.06
N LEU A 99 -22.49 7.39 -8.04
CA LEU A 99 -21.60 8.40 -7.44
C LEU A 99 -21.61 9.68 -8.28
N THR A 100 -21.87 10.83 -7.64
CA THR A 100 -22.01 12.12 -8.33
C THR A 100 -20.66 12.70 -8.73
N ASN A 101 -19.67 12.66 -7.83
CA ASN A 101 -18.34 13.21 -8.09
C ASN A 101 -17.34 12.07 -8.28
N LYS A 102 -17.39 11.44 -9.45
CA LYS A 102 -16.41 10.45 -9.89
C LYS A 102 -15.62 10.93 -11.09
N LYS A 103 -14.34 10.58 -11.14
CA LYS A 103 -13.44 10.80 -12.27
C LYS A 103 -12.80 9.49 -12.67
N ILE A 104 -12.78 9.24 -13.97
CA ILE A 104 -12.16 8.07 -14.58
C ILE A 104 -10.90 8.59 -15.26
N CYS A 105 -9.76 8.12 -14.80
CA CYS A 105 -8.46 8.47 -15.35
C CYS A 105 -8.27 7.78 -16.71
N PRO A 106 -7.28 8.16 -17.52
CA PRO A 106 -6.97 7.40 -18.73
C PRO A 106 -6.65 5.94 -18.41
N SER A 107 -6.88 5.03 -19.36
CA SER A 107 -6.59 3.61 -19.20
C SER A 107 -5.13 3.23 -19.50
N THR A 108 -4.37 4.15 -20.09
CA THR A 108 -2.98 3.93 -20.53
C THR A 108 -1.96 4.76 -19.74
N THR A 109 -2.43 5.70 -18.92
CA THR A 109 -1.61 6.63 -18.14
C THR A 109 -2.33 6.91 -16.81
N GLY A 110 -1.60 7.36 -15.78
CA GLY A 110 -2.18 7.68 -14.47
C GLY A 110 -3.23 8.81 -14.51
N CYS A 111 -3.81 9.15 -13.37
CA CYS A 111 -4.59 10.38 -13.19
C CYS A 111 -3.70 11.63 -13.29
N ILE A 112 -2.53 11.58 -12.65
CA ILE A 112 -1.54 12.66 -12.62
C ILE A 112 -0.42 12.38 -13.63
N SER A 113 0.07 11.15 -13.71
CA SER A 113 1.20 10.81 -14.57
C SER A 113 0.91 11.04 -16.05
N SER A 114 1.79 11.73 -16.77
CA SER A 114 1.76 11.76 -18.24
C SER A 114 2.52 10.59 -18.88
N ASN A 115 3.16 9.73 -18.09
CA ASN A 115 3.89 8.55 -18.56
C ASN A 115 2.95 7.35 -18.71
N SER A 116 3.38 6.36 -19.48
CA SER A 116 2.69 5.06 -19.56
C SER A 116 2.65 4.40 -18.18
N GLY A 117 1.47 4.01 -17.72
CA GLY A 117 1.27 3.43 -16.40
C GLY A 117 -0.16 3.60 -15.89
N ALA A 118 -0.51 2.88 -14.84
CA ALA A 118 -1.86 2.94 -14.27
C ALA A 118 -2.00 4.04 -13.23
N ALA A 119 -3.25 4.42 -12.93
CA ALA A 119 -3.57 5.09 -11.68
C ALA A 119 -3.57 4.04 -10.55
N HIS A 120 -2.38 3.70 -10.06
CA HIS A 120 -2.18 2.52 -9.23
C HIS A 120 -2.28 2.80 -7.72
N THR A 121 -2.53 4.05 -7.32
CA THR A 121 -2.69 4.42 -5.90
C THR A 121 -3.98 3.86 -5.30
N LYS A 122 -3.90 3.46 -4.02
CA LYS A 122 -5.07 3.17 -3.18
C LYS A 122 -4.93 3.96 -1.90
N ALA A 123 -5.62 5.10 -1.86
CA ALA A 123 -5.54 6.03 -0.74
C ALA A 123 -6.87 6.74 -0.56
N TRP A 124 -7.17 7.06 0.69
CA TRP A 124 -8.40 7.71 1.10
C TRP A 124 -8.12 8.72 2.18
N THR A 125 -8.87 9.81 2.18
CA THR A 125 -8.91 10.77 3.25
C THR A 125 -10.34 10.97 3.72
N PHE A 126 -10.52 11.04 5.03
CA PHE A 126 -11.79 11.32 5.68
C PHE A 126 -11.61 12.57 6.53
N SER A 127 -12.33 13.64 6.22
CA SER A 127 -12.25 14.86 7.03
C SER A 127 -12.69 14.60 8.47
N ARG A 128 -13.59 13.63 8.65
CA ARG A 128 -14.12 13.16 9.94
C ARG A 128 -14.70 11.75 9.79
N THR A 129 -14.35 10.85 10.71
CA THR A 129 -14.91 9.48 10.84
C THR A 129 -14.64 8.95 12.25
N THR A 130 -14.95 7.71 12.60
CA THR A 130 -14.71 7.15 13.94
C THR A 130 -13.41 6.33 14.02
N TYR A 131 -12.80 6.33 15.20
CA TYR A 131 -11.77 5.35 15.56
C TYR A 131 -12.46 4.03 16.00
N PRO A 132 -11.87 2.84 15.75
CA PRO A 132 -12.47 1.57 16.17
C PRO A 132 -12.82 1.54 17.67
N GLY A 133 -14.06 1.13 17.97
CA GLY A 133 -14.57 1.07 19.34
C GLY A 133 -15.05 2.42 19.93
N GLU A 134 -14.93 3.51 19.19
CA GLU A 134 -15.35 4.85 19.63
C GLU A 134 -16.58 5.33 18.84
N THR A 135 -17.49 6.01 19.53
CA THR A 135 -18.65 6.69 18.91
C THR A 135 -18.35 8.14 18.54
N ALA A 136 -17.36 8.75 19.22
CA ALA A 136 -16.88 10.08 18.90
C ALA A 136 -16.11 10.05 17.58
N THR A 137 -16.31 11.09 16.77
CA THR A 137 -15.57 11.23 15.51
C THR A 137 -14.21 11.87 15.72
N THR A 138 -13.23 11.38 14.97
CA THR A 138 -11.88 11.90 14.82
C THR A 138 -11.75 12.59 13.45
N THR A 139 -11.09 13.74 13.41
CA THR A 139 -10.78 14.45 12.16
C THR A 139 -9.44 14.01 11.58
N TYR A 140 -9.22 14.34 10.30
CA TYR A 140 -7.93 14.16 9.63
C TYR A 140 -7.45 12.71 9.62
N VAL A 141 -8.23 11.86 8.97
CA VAL A 141 -7.93 10.43 8.86
C VAL A 141 -7.44 10.11 7.45
N VAL A 142 -6.31 9.43 7.36
CA VAL A 142 -5.70 8.95 6.12
C VAL A 142 -5.72 7.42 6.15
N TRP A 143 -6.18 6.81 5.06
CA TRP A 143 -6.04 5.38 4.80
C TRP A 143 -5.24 5.20 3.52
N VAL A 144 -4.32 4.24 3.51
CA VAL A 144 -3.45 3.93 2.37
C VAL A 144 -3.07 2.45 2.41
N GLY A 145 -2.95 1.79 1.26
CA GLY A 145 -2.58 0.38 1.27
C GLY A 145 -2.31 -0.23 -0.10
N SER A 146 -2.12 -1.53 -0.08
CA SER A 146 -1.90 -2.34 -1.28
C SER A 146 -3.20 -2.87 -1.89
N TYR A 147 -4.26 -2.97 -1.09
CA TYR A 147 -5.53 -3.64 -1.39
C TYR A 147 -6.25 -3.11 -2.63
N ASN A 148 -6.46 -3.96 -3.65
CA ASN A 148 -7.44 -3.70 -4.70
C ASN A 148 -8.85 -4.05 -4.21
N MET A 149 -9.87 -3.35 -4.73
CA MET A 149 -11.28 -3.59 -4.39
C MET A 149 -11.82 -4.79 -5.18
N THR A 150 -11.18 -5.93 -5.02
CA THR A 150 -11.48 -7.15 -5.73
C THR A 150 -11.71 -8.28 -4.75
N ASN A 151 -12.36 -9.31 -5.27
CA ASN A 151 -12.63 -10.54 -4.55
C ASN A 151 -11.58 -11.64 -4.79
N GLY A 152 -10.55 -11.33 -5.58
CA GLY A 152 -9.47 -12.24 -5.99
C GLY A 152 -8.21 -12.10 -5.15
N ALA A 153 -7.11 -12.64 -5.66
CA ALA A 153 -5.80 -12.69 -5.00
C ALA A 153 -5.17 -11.30 -4.74
N ASP A 154 -5.59 -10.28 -5.48
CA ASP A 154 -5.14 -8.89 -5.31
C ASP A 154 -6.02 -8.06 -4.35
N GLY A 155 -7.03 -8.70 -3.75
CA GLY A 155 -7.98 -8.09 -2.80
C GLY A 155 -8.37 -9.06 -1.69
N ASN A 156 -9.65 -9.32 -1.49
CA ASN A 156 -10.18 -10.12 -0.36
C ASN A 156 -9.70 -11.59 -0.33
N GLY A 157 -9.19 -12.08 -1.47
CA GLY A 157 -8.68 -13.43 -1.61
C GLY A 157 -7.17 -13.56 -1.44
N GLY A 158 -6.41 -12.47 -1.21
CA GLY A 158 -4.97 -12.54 -0.98
C GLY A 158 -4.48 -11.80 0.24
N PHE A 159 -3.19 -11.99 0.50
CA PHE A 159 -2.39 -11.28 1.47
C PHE A 159 -2.25 -9.82 1.01
N ASN A 160 -2.79 -8.90 1.81
CA ASN A 160 -2.80 -7.46 1.54
C ASN A 160 -2.63 -6.71 2.84
N ASN A 161 -2.27 -5.42 2.74
CA ASN A 161 -2.20 -4.55 3.89
C ASN A 161 -2.80 -3.16 3.63
N SER A 162 -3.12 -2.49 4.72
CA SER A 162 -3.37 -1.05 4.74
C SER A 162 -2.91 -0.43 6.06
N ALA A 163 -2.67 0.87 6.05
CA ALA A 163 -2.40 1.69 7.20
C ALA A 163 -3.48 2.77 7.31
N THR A 164 -4.05 2.95 8.51
CA THR A 164 -4.94 4.07 8.82
C THR A 164 -4.31 4.93 9.90
N ILE A 165 -4.12 6.22 9.60
CA ILE A 165 -3.47 7.20 10.48
C ILE A 165 -4.50 8.26 10.84
N TYR A 166 -4.67 8.51 12.13
CA TYR A 166 -5.72 9.35 12.68
C TYR A 166 -5.15 10.65 13.26
N ALA A 167 -5.93 11.74 13.16
CA ALA A 167 -5.68 13.03 13.81
C ALA A 167 -4.38 13.74 13.38
N ASN A 168 -3.78 13.37 12.25
CA ASN A 168 -2.64 14.10 11.68
C ASN A 168 -3.11 15.04 10.57
N GLN A 169 -3.31 16.31 10.93
CA GLN A 169 -3.83 17.33 10.00
C GLN A 169 -2.90 17.60 8.82
N ASN A 170 -1.59 17.65 9.03
CA ASN A 170 -0.64 17.99 7.99
C ASN A 170 -0.48 16.85 6.98
N LEU A 171 -0.38 15.61 7.47
CA LEU A 171 -0.42 14.41 6.63
C LEU A 171 -1.73 14.34 5.84
N TYR A 172 -2.86 14.59 6.51
CA TYR A 172 -4.17 14.62 5.86
C TYR A 172 -4.23 15.67 4.75
N ASN A 173 -3.76 16.89 5.00
CA ASN A 173 -3.75 17.95 3.99
C ASN A 173 -2.92 17.57 2.77
N PHE A 174 -1.72 17.01 2.98
CA PHE A 174 -0.88 16.55 1.87
C PHE A 174 -1.58 15.47 1.03
N VAL A 175 -2.13 14.43 1.66
CA VAL A 175 -2.82 13.36 0.92
C VAL A 175 -4.11 13.87 0.28
N ARG A 176 -4.83 14.80 0.92
CA ARG A 176 -6.01 15.45 0.35
C ARG A 176 -5.63 16.19 -0.93
N ASP A 177 -4.57 17.00 -0.90
CA ASP A 177 -4.15 17.82 -2.04
C ASP A 177 -3.68 16.92 -3.19
N TYR A 178 -2.93 15.86 -2.89
CA TYR A 178 -2.58 14.84 -3.88
C TYR A 178 -3.81 14.16 -4.51
N LEU A 179 -4.81 13.77 -3.72
CA LEU A 179 -6.06 13.20 -4.24
C LEU A 179 -6.90 14.22 -5.02
N GLU A 180 -6.81 15.51 -4.69
CA GLU A 180 -7.43 16.59 -5.46
C GLU A 180 -6.75 16.75 -6.83
N ASP A 181 -5.42 16.68 -6.90
CA ASP A 181 -4.67 16.64 -8.16
C ASP A 181 -5.09 15.43 -9.02
N MET A 182 -5.18 14.24 -8.42
CA MET A 182 -5.65 13.03 -9.12
C MET A 182 -7.07 13.20 -9.66
N TYR A 183 -7.97 13.79 -8.88
CA TYR A 183 -9.34 14.02 -9.31
C TYR A 183 -9.45 15.12 -10.39
N ALA A 184 -8.66 16.18 -10.27
CA ALA A 184 -8.60 17.25 -11.27
C ALA A 184 -7.99 16.75 -12.59
N MET A 185 -7.10 15.75 -12.53
CA MET A 185 -6.31 15.22 -13.64
C MET A 185 -5.53 16.33 -14.39
N SER A 186 -5.16 17.39 -13.67
CA SER A 186 -4.51 18.57 -14.22
C SER A 186 -3.85 19.39 -13.11
N PRO A 187 -2.60 19.87 -13.30
CA PRO A 187 -1.70 19.51 -14.39
C PRO A 187 -1.26 18.04 -14.34
N ARG A 188 -0.83 17.50 -15.49
CA ARG A 188 -0.25 16.15 -15.58
C ARG A 188 1.26 16.22 -15.68
N HIS A 189 1.95 15.25 -15.09
CA HIS A 189 3.39 15.31 -14.88
C HIS A 189 4.09 14.04 -15.32
N SER A 190 5.22 14.17 -16.00
CA SER A 190 6.14 13.05 -16.20
C SER A 190 6.99 12.78 -14.96
N ASP A 191 7.17 13.80 -14.10
CA ASP A 191 7.89 13.74 -12.82
C ASP A 191 7.08 14.50 -11.76
N TYR A 192 6.26 13.77 -10.99
CA TYR A 192 5.43 14.41 -9.96
C TYR A 192 6.22 14.62 -8.67
N TYR A 193 7.03 13.65 -8.27
CA TYR A 193 8.02 13.82 -7.21
C TYR A 193 9.14 14.75 -7.68
N ASP A 194 9.14 15.99 -7.20
CA ASP A 194 10.13 16.98 -7.61
C ASP A 194 10.55 17.82 -6.40
N THR A 195 11.76 17.52 -5.92
CA THR A 195 12.40 18.20 -4.78
C THR A 195 13.10 19.51 -5.18
N SER A 196 13.20 19.80 -6.47
CA SER A 196 13.87 21.01 -6.97
C SER A 196 12.95 22.24 -7.00
N LEU A 197 11.64 22.03 -6.89
CA LEU A 197 10.64 23.10 -6.92
C LEU A 197 10.56 23.86 -5.58
N THR A 198 10.00 25.08 -5.62
CA THR A 198 9.63 25.86 -4.44
C THR A 198 8.18 26.34 -4.58
N PRO A 199 7.21 25.74 -3.88
CA PRO A 199 7.37 24.60 -2.97
C PRO A 199 7.67 23.29 -3.70
N ALA A 200 8.39 22.39 -3.04
CA ALA A 200 8.64 21.04 -3.54
C ALA A 200 7.33 20.23 -3.62
N ARG A 201 7.28 19.23 -4.50
CA ARG A 201 6.08 18.43 -4.78
C ARG A 201 6.33 16.94 -4.60
N GLY A 202 5.25 16.21 -4.32
CA GLY A 202 5.23 14.75 -4.33
C GLY A 202 5.77 14.08 -3.07
N TYR A 203 6.01 14.84 -2.00
CA TYR A 203 6.32 14.25 -0.70
C TYR A 203 5.87 15.10 0.48
N TYR A 204 5.72 14.41 1.61
CA TYR A 204 5.54 14.99 2.92
C TYR A 204 6.27 14.12 3.95
N THR A 205 7.02 14.75 4.85
CA THR A 205 7.73 14.06 5.92
C THR A 205 7.19 14.48 7.28
N ASP A 206 6.96 13.48 8.13
CA ASP A 206 6.48 13.67 9.49
C ASP A 206 6.94 12.52 10.38
N VAL A 207 6.89 12.74 11.70
CA VAL A 207 7.25 11.74 12.70
C VAL A 207 6.32 10.52 12.66
N SER A 208 5.05 10.67 12.26
CA SER A 208 4.09 9.57 12.19
C SER A 208 4.14 8.77 10.89
N ALA A 209 4.32 9.45 9.77
CA ALA A 209 4.52 8.83 8.47
C ALA A 209 5.09 9.86 7.50
N SER A 210 6.03 9.42 6.67
CA SER A 210 6.45 10.15 5.48
C SER A 210 5.82 9.51 4.24
N ILE A 211 5.22 10.32 3.38
CA ILE A 211 4.57 9.88 2.14
C ILE A 211 5.34 10.44 0.95
N TYR A 212 5.45 9.61 -0.08
CA TYR A 212 6.06 9.95 -1.35
C TYR A 212 5.19 9.39 -2.47
N VAL A 213 5.01 10.13 -3.55
CA VAL A 213 4.09 9.75 -4.63
C VAL A 213 4.78 9.87 -5.99
N SER A 214 4.55 8.89 -6.86
CA SER A 214 5.11 8.82 -8.20
C SER A 214 4.17 9.49 -9.23
N PRO A 215 4.61 9.74 -10.48
CA PRO A 215 5.88 9.32 -11.09
C PRO A 215 7.12 10.01 -10.48
N GLU A 216 8.25 9.30 -10.43
CA GLU A 216 9.58 9.81 -10.09
C GLU A 216 10.58 9.38 -11.17
N LEU A 217 11.11 10.31 -11.97
CA LEU A 217 11.94 9.95 -13.15
C LEU A 217 13.40 9.67 -12.83
N ASN A 218 13.94 10.38 -11.84
CA ASN A 218 15.38 10.47 -11.63
C ASN A 218 15.89 9.54 -10.51
N SER A 219 15.03 8.67 -9.99
CA SER A 219 15.19 8.06 -8.68
C SER A 219 14.27 6.84 -8.49
N ASP A 220 14.48 6.08 -7.40
CA ASP A 220 13.55 5.06 -6.90
C ASP A 220 13.03 5.45 -5.50
N LEU A 221 11.72 5.70 -5.43
CA LEU A 221 10.99 6.08 -4.21
C LEU A 221 11.29 5.17 -3.02
N VAL A 222 11.46 3.87 -3.27
CA VAL A 222 11.69 2.85 -2.24
C VAL A 222 13.15 2.91 -1.77
N VAL A 223 14.09 2.79 -2.71
CA VAL A 223 15.52 2.67 -2.39
C VAL A 223 16.04 3.91 -1.69
N GLN A 224 15.71 5.09 -2.20
CA GLN A 224 16.16 6.33 -1.57
C GLN A 224 15.63 6.49 -0.14
N ARG A 225 14.52 5.85 0.20
CA ARG A 225 13.85 5.99 1.51
C ARG A 225 14.39 4.96 2.50
N ILE A 226 14.81 3.79 2.00
CA ILE A 226 15.64 2.85 2.76
C ILE A 226 17.01 3.49 3.05
N ASP A 227 17.64 4.12 2.05
CA ASP A 227 18.95 4.78 2.22
C ASP A 227 18.87 6.00 3.14
N ALA A 228 17.79 6.79 3.05
CA ALA A 228 17.56 7.94 3.94
C ALA A 228 17.40 7.53 5.42
N ASP A 229 17.11 6.27 5.71
CA ASP A 229 17.11 5.74 7.07
C ASP A 229 18.51 5.41 7.60
N VAL A 230 19.55 5.44 6.77
CA VAL A 230 20.96 5.32 7.15
C VAL A 230 21.20 4.17 8.12
N TRP A 231 20.90 2.94 7.69
CA TRP A 231 21.08 1.75 8.50
C TRP A 231 22.56 1.38 8.67
N THR A 232 22.92 0.87 9.83
CA THR A 232 24.17 0.14 10.08
C THR A 232 23.83 -1.31 10.39
N PRO A 233 23.81 -2.18 9.36
CA PRO A 233 23.61 -3.61 9.55
C PRO A 233 24.61 -4.19 10.54
N ALA A 234 24.14 -5.08 11.39
CA ALA A 234 24.96 -5.80 12.36
C ALA A 234 24.30 -7.14 12.69
N ALA A 235 25.07 -8.10 13.19
CA ALA A 235 24.52 -9.38 13.65
C ALA A 235 23.32 -9.14 14.59
N GLY A 236 22.19 -9.79 14.29
CA GLY A 236 20.92 -9.63 15.01
C GLY A 236 19.90 -8.71 14.32
N CYS A 237 20.25 -7.98 13.25
CA CYS A 237 19.24 -7.25 12.47
C CYS A 237 18.30 -8.19 11.71
N VAL A 238 17.08 -7.73 11.47
CA VAL A 238 16.01 -8.49 10.83
C VAL A 238 15.38 -7.65 9.73
N VAL A 239 15.22 -8.26 8.56
CA VAL A 239 14.54 -7.65 7.41
C VAL A 239 13.52 -8.65 6.88
N ARG A 240 12.28 -8.19 6.72
CA ARG A 240 11.16 -8.97 6.19
C ARG A 240 10.49 -8.20 5.08
N VAL A 241 10.33 -8.85 3.93
CA VAL A 241 9.75 -8.22 2.74
C VAL A 241 8.64 -9.09 2.20
N ILE A 242 7.50 -8.47 1.91
CA ILE A 242 6.38 -9.09 1.21
C ILE A 242 6.03 -8.17 0.04
N ASN A 243 6.24 -8.63 -1.19
CA ASN A 243 5.88 -7.86 -2.38
C ASN A 243 5.48 -8.80 -3.52
N PRO A 244 4.41 -8.54 -4.29
CA PRO A 244 4.02 -9.41 -5.39
C PRO A 244 5.06 -9.50 -6.50
N HIS A 245 5.89 -8.47 -6.72
CA HIS A 245 6.82 -8.43 -7.84
C HIS A 245 8.22 -8.03 -7.40
N PHE A 246 9.23 -8.63 -8.05
CA PHE A 246 10.62 -8.20 -8.06
C PHE A 246 11.15 -8.31 -9.49
N THR A 247 11.14 -7.20 -10.23
CA THR A 247 11.63 -7.14 -11.63
C THR A 247 12.99 -6.47 -11.73
N TYR A 248 13.68 -6.71 -12.84
CA TYR A 248 15.04 -6.22 -13.10
C TYR A 248 15.14 -4.68 -13.14
N GLU A 249 14.07 -3.97 -13.52
CA GLU A 249 14.03 -2.51 -13.58
C GLU A 249 14.15 -1.89 -12.19
N ARG A 250 13.69 -2.58 -11.14
CA ARG A 250 13.83 -2.18 -9.73
C ARG A 250 14.90 -2.99 -8.99
N ARG A 251 15.91 -3.46 -9.70
CA ARG A 251 17.09 -4.18 -9.15
C ARG A 251 17.79 -3.50 -7.97
N ALA A 252 17.70 -2.18 -7.86
CA ALA A 252 18.28 -1.45 -6.75
C ALA A 252 17.66 -1.86 -5.40
N VAL A 253 16.39 -2.29 -5.37
CA VAL A 253 15.75 -2.82 -4.15
C VAL A 253 16.40 -4.13 -3.72
N THR A 254 16.60 -5.09 -4.62
CA THR A 254 17.25 -6.36 -4.24
C THR A 254 18.73 -6.15 -3.90
N GLN A 255 19.42 -5.21 -4.54
CA GLN A 255 20.79 -4.83 -4.16
C GLN A 255 20.84 -4.33 -2.72
N GLN A 256 19.87 -3.51 -2.28
CA GLN A 256 19.77 -3.09 -0.89
C GLN A 256 19.53 -4.26 0.07
N LEU A 257 18.66 -5.21 -0.29
CA LEU A 257 18.44 -6.41 0.53
C LEU A 257 19.72 -7.25 0.68
N VAL A 258 20.51 -7.36 -0.39
CA VAL A 258 21.83 -8.03 -0.35
C VAL A 258 22.82 -7.27 0.52
N THR A 259 22.86 -5.93 0.44
CA THR A 259 23.70 -5.10 1.34
C THR A 259 23.34 -5.34 2.81
N LEU A 260 22.06 -5.33 3.16
CA LEU A 260 21.59 -5.61 4.52
C LEU A 260 21.97 -7.03 4.96
N LYS A 261 21.80 -8.04 4.09
CA LYS A 261 22.18 -9.44 4.35
C LYS A 261 23.68 -9.58 4.61
N ASN A 262 24.51 -9.01 3.74
CA ASN A 262 25.97 -9.08 3.84
C ASN A 262 26.50 -8.34 5.08
N GLY A 263 25.78 -7.31 5.52
CA GLY A 263 26.06 -6.63 6.79
C GLY A 263 25.59 -7.36 8.05
N GLY A 264 25.04 -8.57 7.91
CA GLY A 264 24.69 -9.46 9.02
C GLY A 264 23.20 -9.55 9.35
N CYS A 265 22.32 -8.96 8.55
CA CYS A 265 20.88 -9.07 8.77
C CYS A 265 20.33 -10.44 8.39
N ASN A 266 19.38 -10.92 9.18
CA ASN A 266 18.48 -11.99 8.79
C ASN A 266 17.42 -11.44 7.84
N VAL A 267 17.62 -11.59 6.54
CA VAL A 267 16.71 -11.16 5.47
C VAL A 267 15.89 -12.35 4.97
N ALA A 268 14.58 -12.18 4.78
CA ALA A 268 13.68 -13.16 4.17
C ALA A 268 12.58 -12.47 3.33
N VAL A 269 12.17 -13.10 2.23
CA VAL A 269 11.28 -12.50 1.21
C VAL A 269 10.10 -13.42 0.88
N ILE A 270 8.89 -12.87 0.91
CA ILE A 270 7.70 -13.48 0.31
C ILE A 270 7.38 -12.75 -0.99
N VAL A 271 7.25 -13.48 -2.10
CA VAL A 271 7.05 -12.93 -3.45
C VAL A 271 6.23 -13.87 -4.35
N ASN A 272 5.40 -13.31 -5.23
CA ASN A 272 4.72 -14.10 -6.27
C ASN A 272 5.54 -14.23 -7.54
N HIS A 273 6.06 -13.11 -8.06
CA HIS A 273 6.78 -13.05 -9.33
C HIS A 273 8.17 -12.44 -9.12
N ILE A 274 9.19 -13.15 -9.58
CA ILE A 274 10.57 -12.67 -9.53
C ILE A 274 11.31 -12.98 -10.83
N ASP A 275 11.91 -11.95 -11.43
CA ASP A 275 12.75 -12.12 -12.61
C ASP A 275 13.99 -12.97 -12.30
N GLN A 276 14.46 -13.73 -13.30
CA GLN A 276 15.60 -14.64 -13.15
C GLN A 276 16.85 -13.96 -12.59
N THR A 277 17.19 -12.76 -13.09
CA THR A 277 18.35 -12.02 -12.59
C THR A 277 18.22 -11.61 -11.12
N GLU A 278 16.99 -11.30 -10.67
CA GLU A 278 16.71 -10.89 -9.29
C GLU A 278 16.69 -12.11 -8.36
N TYR A 279 16.10 -13.22 -8.80
CA TYR A 279 16.13 -14.50 -8.10
C TYR A 279 17.58 -14.97 -7.87
N ASP A 280 18.41 -14.98 -8.93
CA ASP A 280 19.80 -15.41 -8.82
C ASP A 280 20.61 -14.53 -7.87
N ARG A 281 20.33 -13.22 -7.85
CA ARG A 281 20.98 -12.27 -6.93
C ARG A 281 20.62 -12.56 -5.47
N LEU A 282 19.33 -12.73 -5.16
CA LEU A 282 18.88 -13.01 -3.80
C LEU A 282 19.35 -14.40 -3.33
N LYS A 283 19.31 -15.39 -4.23
CA LYS A 283 19.81 -16.75 -3.96
C LYS A 283 21.31 -16.76 -3.68
N ALA A 284 22.12 -16.06 -4.48
CA ALA A 284 23.56 -15.98 -4.29
C ALA A 284 23.95 -15.35 -2.95
N ALA A 285 23.14 -14.41 -2.45
CA ALA A 285 23.31 -13.83 -1.11
C ALA A 285 22.79 -14.71 0.04
N GLY A 286 22.21 -15.89 -0.27
CA GLY A 286 21.61 -16.78 0.73
C GLY A 286 20.37 -16.18 1.40
N ILE A 287 19.58 -15.41 0.66
CA ILE A 287 18.29 -14.87 1.12
C ILE A 287 17.19 -15.88 0.76
N PRO A 288 16.52 -16.51 1.74
CA PRO A 288 15.43 -17.43 1.46
C PRO A 288 14.21 -16.67 0.92
N MET A 289 13.56 -17.29 -0.07
CA MET A 289 12.39 -16.76 -0.76
C MET A 289 11.25 -17.78 -0.74
N LYS A 290 10.02 -17.32 -0.49
CA LYS A 290 8.81 -18.13 -0.58
C LYS A 290 7.73 -17.43 -1.39
N ALA A 291 6.88 -18.21 -2.05
CA ALA A 291 5.61 -17.76 -2.60
C ALA A 291 4.47 -18.22 -1.68
N LEU A 292 3.32 -17.53 -1.75
CA LEU A 292 2.08 -18.00 -1.12
C LEU A 292 1.14 -18.48 -2.22
N GLN A 293 0.92 -19.79 -2.28
CA GLN A 293 0.14 -20.43 -3.34
C GLN A 293 -1.02 -21.21 -2.75
N VAL A 294 -2.24 -20.85 -3.15
CA VAL A 294 -3.47 -21.52 -2.73
C VAL A 294 -4.19 -22.02 -3.97
N SER A 295 -4.34 -23.34 -4.07
CA SER A 295 -4.91 -24.02 -5.25
C SER A 295 -4.17 -23.71 -6.55
N GLY A 296 -2.84 -23.53 -6.48
CA GLY A 296 -1.99 -23.22 -7.63
C GLY A 296 -2.02 -21.75 -8.09
N GLY A 297 -2.79 -20.88 -7.43
CA GLY A 297 -2.81 -19.45 -7.69
C GLY A 297 -2.03 -18.67 -6.64
N ASP A 298 -1.29 -17.66 -7.09
CA ASP A 298 -0.56 -16.71 -6.25
C ASP A 298 -1.49 -15.89 -5.36
N ARG A 299 -1.01 -15.52 -4.16
CA ARG A 299 -1.83 -14.87 -3.12
C ARG A 299 -1.19 -13.64 -2.50
N VAL A 300 0.02 -13.25 -2.89
CA VAL A 300 0.65 -12.05 -2.33
C VAL A 300 0.19 -10.81 -3.08
N HIS A 301 -0.26 -9.80 -2.37
CA HIS A 301 -0.45 -8.46 -2.94
C HIS A 301 -0.07 -7.36 -1.95
N ASP A 302 0.34 -7.71 -0.74
CA ASP A 302 1.11 -6.87 0.17
C ASP A 302 2.27 -6.18 -0.49
N LYS A 303 2.52 -4.96 -0.05
CA LYS A 303 3.71 -4.19 -0.42
C LYS A 303 4.26 -3.69 0.89
N LEU A 304 4.99 -4.56 1.57
CA LEU A 304 5.47 -4.37 2.93
C LEU A 304 6.97 -4.64 3.02
N MET A 305 7.64 -3.81 3.81
CA MET A 305 8.98 -4.07 4.28
C MET A 305 9.07 -3.68 5.75
N ALA A 306 9.60 -4.56 6.58
CA ALA A 306 9.94 -4.28 7.97
C ALA A 306 11.45 -4.42 8.17
N ILE A 307 12.08 -3.42 8.77
CA ILE A 307 13.51 -3.39 9.09
C ILE A 307 13.69 -3.14 10.58
N TYR A 308 14.45 -4.01 11.23
CA TYR A 308 15.01 -3.83 12.56
C TYR A 308 16.54 -3.85 12.46
N ALA A 309 17.18 -2.70 12.65
CA ALA A 309 18.63 -2.55 12.53
C ALA A 309 19.14 -1.36 13.37
N LYS A 310 20.46 -1.22 13.50
CA LYS A 310 21.05 -0.03 14.12
C LYS A 310 21.03 1.16 13.17
N LYS A 311 20.95 2.37 13.71
CA LYS A 311 21.10 3.62 12.94
C LYS A 311 22.58 3.98 12.82
N ALA A 312 22.96 4.60 11.70
CA ALA A 312 24.32 5.07 11.51
C ALA A 312 24.75 6.07 12.59
N GLY A 313 26.00 5.91 13.05
CA GLY A 313 26.54 6.70 14.15
C GLY A 313 25.93 6.37 15.52
N SER A 314 25.10 5.33 15.64
CA SER A 314 24.43 4.97 16.88
C SER A 314 24.56 3.48 17.20
N THR A 315 24.59 3.16 18.49
CA THR A 315 24.45 1.78 18.99
C THR A 315 22.99 1.38 19.19
N ALA A 316 22.06 2.33 19.09
CA ALA A 316 20.63 2.10 19.29
C ALA A 316 20.03 1.35 18.10
N TRP A 317 19.15 0.41 18.42
CA TRP A 317 18.33 -0.28 17.46
C TRP A 317 17.04 0.51 17.20
N ALA A 318 16.59 0.48 15.96
CA ALA A 318 15.36 1.10 15.53
C ALA A 318 14.55 0.14 14.65
N TYR A 319 13.25 0.37 14.64
CA TYR A 319 12.28 -0.42 13.91
C TYR A 319 11.57 0.47 12.90
N ARG A 320 11.41 -0.03 11.69
CA ARG A 320 10.76 0.70 10.60
C ARG A 320 9.87 -0.20 9.78
N VAL A 321 8.72 0.32 9.39
CA VAL A 321 7.80 -0.28 8.44
C VAL A 321 7.62 0.63 7.24
N TYR A 322 7.69 0.04 6.05
CA TYR A 322 7.40 0.69 4.77
C TYR A 322 6.24 -0.02 4.10
N THR A 323 5.37 0.75 3.45
CA THR A 323 4.25 0.23 2.70
C THR A 323 3.77 1.15 1.59
N GLY A 324 2.67 0.81 0.90
CA GLY A 324 2.03 1.64 -0.11
C GLY A 324 1.36 0.81 -1.20
N SER A 325 1.25 1.40 -2.39
CA SER A 325 0.64 0.76 -3.57
C SER A 325 1.66 0.27 -4.60
N HIS A 326 2.93 0.66 -4.47
CA HIS A 326 4.01 0.33 -5.40
C HIS A 326 4.40 -1.16 -5.39
N ASN A 327 4.47 -1.76 -6.57
CA ASN A 327 5.15 -3.02 -6.77
C ASN A 327 6.67 -2.76 -6.90
N PHE A 328 7.53 -3.78 -6.68
CA PHE A 328 8.91 -3.68 -7.15
C PHE A 328 9.03 -4.05 -8.63
N SER A 329 8.27 -3.34 -9.48
CA SER A 329 8.32 -3.40 -10.94
C SER A 329 8.49 -2.03 -11.62
N GLU A 330 8.80 -2.04 -12.93
CA GLU A 330 8.96 -0.85 -13.77
C GLU A 330 7.77 0.12 -13.70
N GLY A 331 6.54 -0.40 -13.82
CA GLY A 331 5.33 0.42 -13.85
C GLY A 331 5.14 1.28 -12.61
N SER A 332 5.60 0.79 -11.45
CA SER A 332 5.57 1.54 -10.19
C SER A 332 6.80 2.43 -9.98
N LEU A 333 7.83 2.35 -10.82
CA LEU A 333 9.05 3.16 -10.71
C LEU A 333 8.85 4.55 -11.31
N THR A 334 8.70 4.63 -12.62
CA THR A 334 8.67 5.90 -13.37
C THR A 334 7.32 6.18 -14.04
N GLY A 335 6.47 5.16 -14.17
CA GLY A 335 5.29 5.19 -15.02
C GLY A 335 4.02 5.68 -14.34
N GLY A 336 3.45 4.85 -13.47
CA GLY A 336 2.13 5.07 -12.88
C GLY A 336 2.09 6.03 -11.70
N ASP A 337 0.87 6.29 -11.24
CA ASP A 337 0.62 6.98 -9.97
C ASP A 337 0.65 5.94 -8.84
N ASP A 338 1.67 5.96 -8.01
CA ASP A 338 1.82 5.11 -6.84
C ASP A 338 2.13 5.95 -5.61
N ILE A 339 1.81 5.39 -4.43
CA ILE A 339 2.11 5.97 -3.14
C ILE A 339 3.05 5.05 -2.35
N PHE A 340 4.09 5.64 -1.77
CA PHE A 340 5.03 5.00 -0.85
C PHE A 340 4.93 5.67 0.52
N VAL A 341 4.86 4.84 1.56
CA VAL A 341 4.65 5.25 2.94
C VAL A 341 5.77 4.69 3.78
N ARG A 342 6.50 5.56 4.44
CA ARG A 342 7.46 5.23 5.47
C ARG A 342 6.84 5.58 6.82
N LEU A 343 6.37 4.59 7.57
CA LEU A 343 5.77 4.83 8.89
C LEU A 343 6.83 5.36 9.87
N GLY A 344 6.38 6.05 10.91
CA GLY A 344 7.22 6.60 11.97
C GLY A 344 8.15 5.56 12.58
N GLU A 345 9.34 6.00 12.99
CA GLU A 345 10.31 5.13 13.65
C GLU A 345 9.75 4.66 14.98
N GLU A 346 9.91 3.38 15.28
CA GLU A 346 9.67 2.83 16.61
C GLU A 346 11.03 2.49 17.26
N SER A 347 11.08 2.59 18.58
CA SER A 347 12.28 2.29 19.39
C SER A 347 11.86 1.79 20.78
N GLY A 348 12.82 1.28 21.55
CA GLY A 348 12.54 0.72 22.87
C GLY A 348 11.88 -0.66 22.79
N THR A 349 11.06 -0.99 23.80
CA THR A 349 10.50 -2.35 24.00
C THR A 349 9.10 -2.53 23.40
N SER A 350 8.52 -1.49 22.78
CA SER A 350 7.19 -1.56 22.17
C SER A 350 7.26 -0.97 20.76
N HIS A 351 7.01 -1.83 19.78
CA HIS A 351 7.08 -1.51 18.36
C HIS A 351 5.89 -2.15 17.63
N PRO A 352 4.65 -1.75 17.98
CA PRO A 352 3.43 -2.40 17.50
C PRO A 352 3.28 -2.41 15.98
N MET A 353 3.77 -1.41 15.25
CA MET A 353 3.70 -1.44 13.79
C MET A 353 4.61 -2.53 13.25
N TYR A 354 5.88 -2.55 13.69
CA TYR A 354 6.84 -3.58 13.31
C TYR A 354 6.38 -4.99 13.71
N ASP A 355 5.88 -5.17 14.93
CA ASP A 355 5.42 -6.48 15.43
C ASP A 355 4.25 -7.02 14.62
N SER A 356 3.31 -6.15 14.27
CA SER A 356 2.15 -6.56 13.46
C SER A 356 2.57 -7.03 12.07
N VAL A 357 3.55 -6.37 11.44
CA VAL A 357 4.10 -6.80 10.15
C VAL A 357 4.91 -8.09 10.29
N LEU A 358 5.66 -8.26 11.38
CA LEU A 358 6.41 -9.49 11.62
C LEU A 358 5.46 -10.68 11.87
N ALA A 359 4.38 -10.48 12.61
CA ALA A 359 3.33 -11.48 12.81
C ALA A 359 2.67 -11.86 11.48
N HIS A 360 2.23 -10.87 10.71
CA HIS A 360 1.64 -11.08 9.38
C HIS A 360 2.60 -11.80 8.41
N PHE A 361 3.88 -11.40 8.39
CA PHE A 361 4.91 -12.11 7.63
C PHE A 361 5.02 -13.56 8.08
N ASN A 362 5.05 -13.83 9.39
CA ASN A 362 5.19 -15.18 9.93
C ASN A 362 3.96 -16.05 9.64
N ASP A 363 2.76 -15.47 9.62
CA ASP A 363 1.54 -16.17 9.20
C ASP A 363 1.67 -16.66 7.76
N GLY A 364 2.11 -15.80 6.84
CA GLY A 364 2.41 -16.17 5.47
C GLY A 364 3.57 -17.18 5.39
N TRP A 365 4.70 -16.89 6.01
CA TRP A 365 5.94 -17.67 5.91
C TRP A 365 5.82 -19.10 6.41
N ASN A 366 5.04 -19.30 7.49
CA ASN A 366 4.84 -20.59 8.12
C ASN A 366 3.53 -21.27 7.70
N SER A 367 2.77 -20.63 6.79
CA SER A 367 1.54 -21.17 6.23
C SER A 367 1.78 -22.50 5.52
N PRO A 368 0.80 -23.43 5.52
CA PRO A 368 0.86 -24.62 4.67
C PRO A 368 0.88 -24.29 3.16
N TYR A 369 0.55 -23.05 2.79
CA TYR A 369 0.57 -22.55 1.41
C TYR A 369 1.89 -21.91 1.03
N ALA A 370 2.85 -21.82 1.96
CA ALA A 370 4.14 -21.22 1.72
C ALA A 370 5.05 -22.21 0.97
N VAL A 371 5.36 -21.89 -0.29
CA VAL A 371 6.18 -22.73 -1.17
C VAL A 371 7.55 -22.08 -1.32
N THR A 372 8.62 -22.84 -1.08
CA THR A 372 9.98 -22.37 -1.36
C THR A 372 10.15 -22.15 -2.86
N ILE A 373 10.63 -20.97 -3.23
CA ILE A 373 10.90 -20.64 -4.63
C ILE A 373 12.22 -21.28 -5.04
N THR A 374 12.20 -22.10 -6.09
CA THR A 374 13.37 -22.84 -6.61
C THR A 374 13.89 -22.32 -7.96
N GLY A 375 13.21 -21.35 -8.57
CA GLY A 375 13.62 -20.62 -9.78
C GLY A 375 12.80 -19.34 -9.94
N ALA A 376 13.07 -18.55 -10.97
CA ALA A 376 12.15 -17.48 -11.37
C ALA A 376 10.76 -18.03 -11.69
N ASN A 377 9.75 -17.20 -11.52
CA ASN A 377 8.35 -17.56 -11.70
C ASN A 377 7.51 -16.40 -12.20
#